data_AF-A0A415JPH9-F1
#
_entry.id   AF-A0A415JPH9-F1
#
_cell.length_a   1.000
_cell.length_b   1.000
_cell.length_c   1.000
_cell.angle_alpha   90.00
_cell.angle_beta   90.00
_cell.angle_gamma   90.00
#
_symmetry.space_group_name_H-M   'P 1'
#
loop_
_entity.id
_entity.type
_entity.pdbx_description
1 polymer ?
#
loop_
_entity_poly.entity_id
_entity_poly.type
_entity_poly.pdbx_seq_one_letter_code
_entity_poly.pdbx_strand_id
1 'polypeptide(L)'
;MENRTLLTDDGRIVRVDNGYWSYYINGDRATELLDYKCGKWMFYFGDIAFAESVCRKAVLEGAVAECKHTAAEVFDGSGVGCFYLNVDDIVAHHRVLAFMLANGLIRKKKNGTLFNIGFKLDSQTMAGEYGSEFKAEVKLEDFVNLETGEFCSRWPSGRTMASVASTT
;
A
#
# COMPACT_ATOMS: atom_id res chain seq x y z
N MET A 1 3.72 8.12 24.24
CA MET A 1 4.60 6.97 24.52
C MET A 1 4.41 6.01 23.38
N GLU A 2 5.47 5.66 22.66
CA GLU A 2 5.38 4.70 21.56
C GLU A 2 5.33 3.29 22.15
N ASN A 3 4.41 2.45 21.65
CA ASN A 3 4.30 1.05 22.06
C ASN A 3 4.82 0.16 20.94
N ARG A 4 5.70 -0.79 21.25
CA ARG A 4 6.33 -1.68 20.27
C ARG A 4 5.96 -3.14 20.55
N THR A 5 5.41 -3.81 19.55
CA THR A 5 5.02 -5.22 19.59
C THR A 5 5.81 -6.01 18.55
N LEU A 6 6.38 -7.15 18.93
CA LEU A 6 7.02 -8.06 17.96
C LEU A 6 5.95 -8.87 17.23
N LEU A 7 6.02 -8.93 15.90
CA LEU A 7 5.10 -9.74 15.08
C LEU A 7 5.72 -11.07 14.63
N THR A 8 7.02 -11.23 14.87
CA THR A 8 7.85 -12.40 14.54
C THR A 8 8.78 -12.68 15.71
N ASP A 9 9.12 -13.94 15.95
CA ASP A 9 9.93 -14.37 17.09
C ASP A 9 11.37 -13.83 17.02
N ASP A 10 11.90 -13.66 15.81
CA ASP A 10 13.21 -13.06 15.56
C ASP A 10 13.22 -11.53 15.66
N GLY A 11 12.06 -10.92 15.87
CA GLY A 11 11.89 -9.48 16.04
C GLY A 11 12.14 -8.65 14.78
N ARG A 12 12.29 -9.27 13.60
CA ARG A 12 12.53 -8.55 12.33
C ARG A 12 11.31 -7.75 11.90
N ILE A 13 10.11 -8.28 12.14
CA ILE A 13 8.85 -7.61 11.82
C ILE A 13 8.18 -7.17 13.13
N VAL A 14 7.85 -5.89 13.21
CA VAL A 14 7.28 -5.25 14.40
C VAL A 14 6.07 -4.38 14.07
N ARG A 15 5.22 -4.18 15.09
CA ARG A 15 4.21 -3.12 15.12
C ARG A 15 4.69 -2.02 16.06
N VAL A 16 4.52 -0.77 15.66
CA VAL A 16 4.81 0.42 16.47
C VAL A 16 3.59 1.33 16.48
N ASP A 17 3.04 1.59 17.65
CA ASP A 17 1.86 2.43 17.82
C ASP A 17 2.23 3.79 18.42
N ASN A 18 1.64 4.84 17.87
CA ASN A 18 1.56 6.15 18.50
C ASN A 18 0.11 6.66 18.50
N GLY A 19 -0.14 7.83 19.08
CA GLY A 19 -1.51 8.35 19.24
C GLY A 19 -2.27 8.66 17.93
N TYR A 20 -1.66 8.49 16.76
CA TYR A 20 -2.27 8.76 15.46
C TYR A 20 -2.17 7.58 14.49
N TRP A 21 -1.14 6.74 14.61
CA TRP A 21 -0.82 5.70 13.64
C TRP A 21 -0.34 4.41 14.30
N SER A 22 -0.76 3.29 13.70
CA SER A 22 -0.19 1.97 13.94
C SER A 22 0.66 1.58 12.74
N TYR A 23 1.97 1.54 12.92
CA TYR A 23 2.96 1.15 11.91
C TYR A 23 3.26 -0.33 12.00
N TYR A 24 3.50 -0.97 10.85
CA TYR A 24 3.92 -2.36 10.70
C TYR A 24 5.14 -2.34 9.80
N ILE A 25 6.27 -2.81 10.34
CA ILE A 25 7.59 -2.54 9.76
C ILE A 25 8.37 -3.85 9.70
N ASN A 26 8.83 -4.21 8.50
CA ASN A 26 9.88 -5.20 8.31
C ASN A 26 11.23 -4.46 8.35
N GLY A 27 11.98 -4.61 9.45
CA GLY A 27 13.20 -3.87 9.72
C GLY A 27 14.30 -4.07 8.67
N ASP A 28 14.38 -5.26 8.07
CA ASP A 28 15.40 -5.55 7.05
C ASP A 28 15.10 -4.84 5.72
N ARG A 29 13.81 -4.64 5.43
CA ARG A 29 13.35 -4.09 4.14
C ARG A 29 12.98 -2.61 4.23
N ALA A 30 12.69 -2.09 5.41
CA ALA A 30 12.32 -0.68 5.58
C ALA A 30 13.45 0.25 5.12
N THR A 31 14.71 -0.17 5.23
CA THR A 31 15.88 0.58 4.71
C THR A 31 15.94 0.66 3.19
N GLU A 32 15.11 -0.10 2.46
CA GLU A 32 14.98 -0.03 1.00
C GLU A 32 14.15 1.20 0.57
N LEU A 33 13.36 1.79 1.48
CA LEU A 33 12.55 2.97 1.19
C LEU A 33 13.43 4.22 1.17
N LEU A 34 13.42 4.93 0.05
CA LEU A 34 14.25 6.12 -0.16
C LEU A 34 13.38 7.37 -0.04
N ASP A 35 13.70 8.29 0.87
CA ASP A 35 12.89 9.49 1.17
C ASP A 35 12.42 10.27 -0.07
N TYR A 36 13.26 10.38 -1.09
CA TYR A 36 12.97 11.14 -2.32
C TYR A 36 12.19 10.36 -3.37
N LYS A 37 11.96 9.05 -3.16
CA LYS A 37 11.18 8.17 -4.04
C LYS A 37 9.99 7.55 -3.35
N CYS A 38 9.96 7.56 -2.02
CA CYS A 38 8.95 6.91 -1.22
C CYS A 38 7.58 7.56 -1.47
N GLY A 39 6.58 6.71 -1.60
CA GLY A 39 5.20 7.11 -1.64
C GLY A 39 4.32 5.97 -1.15
N LYS A 40 3.02 6.15 -1.28
CA LYS A 40 2.05 5.23 -0.73
C LYS A 40 0.87 4.95 -1.67
N TRP A 41 0.46 3.68 -1.72
CA TRP A 41 -0.92 3.34 -2.06
C TRP A 41 -1.78 3.45 -0.81
N MET A 42 -2.99 3.96 -0.97
CA MET A 42 -3.93 4.16 0.14
C MET A 42 -5.15 3.26 -0.02
N PHE A 43 -5.63 2.73 1.10
CA PHE A 43 -6.95 2.11 1.21
C PHE A 43 -7.73 2.75 2.37
N TYR A 44 -9.05 2.69 2.30
CA TYR A 44 -9.93 3.25 3.33
C TYR A 44 -10.70 2.14 4.02
N PHE A 45 -10.92 2.29 5.31
CA PHE A 45 -11.59 1.28 6.12
C PHE A 45 -12.55 1.92 7.12
N GLY A 46 -13.56 1.16 7.54
CA GLY A 46 -14.51 1.53 8.60
C GLY A 46 -14.40 0.66 9.85
N ASP A 47 -13.41 -0.23 9.90
CA ASP A 47 -13.17 -1.15 11.02
C ASP A 47 -11.67 -1.26 11.29
N ILE A 48 -11.26 -0.95 12.52
CA ILE A 48 -9.87 -1.01 12.97
C ILE A 48 -9.36 -2.45 12.97
N ALA A 49 -10.16 -3.43 13.40
CA ALA A 49 -9.74 -4.83 13.44
C ALA A 49 -9.43 -5.34 12.03
N PHE A 50 -10.23 -4.92 11.04
CA PHE A 50 -9.94 -5.17 9.63
C PHE A 50 -8.60 -4.55 9.21
N ALA A 51 -8.37 -3.27 9.50
CA ALA A 51 -7.13 -2.58 9.14
C ALA A 51 -5.88 -3.23 9.78
N GLU A 52 -5.97 -3.60 11.06
CA GLU A 52 -4.91 -4.32 11.77
C GLU A 52 -4.59 -5.66 11.10
N SER A 53 -5.63 -6.44 10.77
CA SER A 53 -5.45 -7.73 10.10
C SER A 53 -4.79 -7.60 8.73
N VAL A 54 -5.19 -6.58 7.95
CA VAL A 54 -4.68 -6.29 6.61
C VAL A 54 -3.22 -5.85 6.67
N CYS A 55 -2.89 -4.89 7.53
CA CYS A 55 -1.52 -4.39 7.68
C CYS A 55 -0.57 -5.48 8.21
N ARG A 56 -0.99 -6.26 9.22
CA ARG A 56 -0.22 -7.42 9.71
C ARG A 56 0.05 -8.42 8.59
N LYS A 57 -0.98 -8.79 7.83
CA LYS A 57 -0.85 -9.73 6.70
C LYS A 57 0.10 -9.19 5.63
N ALA A 58 -0.02 -7.90 5.27
CA ALA A 58 0.77 -7.27 4.21
C ALA A 58 2.29 -7.33 4.48
N VAL A 59 2.74 -7.07 5.71
CA VAL A 59 4.17 -7.17 6.05
C VAL A 59 4.66 -8.61 6.20
N LEU A 60 3.83 -9.50 6.77
CA LEU A 60 4.20 -10.91 6.98
C LEU A 60 4.30 -11.69 5.67
N GLU A 61 3.42 -11.41 4.70
CA GLU A 61 3.47 -12.00 3.35
C GLU A 61 4.47 -11.27 2.43
N GLY A 62 5.14 -10.24 2.94
CA GLY A 62 6.15 -9.49 2.20
C GLY A 62 5.59 -8.61 1.08
N ALA A 63 4.28 -8.32 1.07
CA ALA A 63 3.65 -7.43 0.09
C ALA A 63 4.30 -6.04 0.12
N VAL A 64 4.60 -5.54 1.32
CA VAL A 64 5.25 -4.25 1.59
C VAL A 64 6.37 -4.41 2.62
N ALA A 65 7.33 -3.49 2.60
CA ALA A 65 8.33 -3.35 3.65
C ALA A 65 7.75 -2.65 4.89
N GLU A 66 6.92 -1.64 4.66
CA GLU A 66 6.27 -0.86 5.69
C GLU A 66 4.83 -0.50 5.29
N CYS A 67 3.93 -0.55 6.27
CA CYS A 67 2.61 0.04 6.15
C CYS A 67 2.13 0.63 7.47
N LYS A 68 1.08 1.43 7.40
CA LYS A 68 0.39 1.92 8.59
C LYS A 68 -1.11 2.04 8.39
N HIS A 69 -1.84 2.17 9.48
CA HIS A 69 -3.23 2.62 9.46
C HIS A 69 -3.49 3.66 10.55
N THR A 70 -4.55 4.45 10.37
CA THR A 70 -5.10 5.34 11.40
C THR A 70 -5.26 4.57 12.71
N ALA A 71 -4.74 5.11 13.81
CA ALA A 71 -4.80 4.47 15.11
C ALA A 71 -6.22 4.53 15.71
N ALA A 72 -6.52 3.60 16.62
CA ALA A 72 -7.84 3.49 17.24
C ALA A 72 -8.23 4.75 18.03
N GLU A 73 -7.24 5.43 18.60
CA GLU A 73 -7.38 6.62 19.43
C GLU A 73 -7.98 7.82 18.69
N VAL A 74 -7.76 7.91 17.38
CA VAL A 74 -8.22 9.01 16.50
C VAL A 74 -9.21 8.54 15.44
N PHE A 75 -9.66 7.29 15.53
CA PHE A 75 -10.61 6.72 14.58
C PHE A 75 -12.03 7.24 14.87
N ASP A 76 -12.67 7.85 13.88
CA ASP A 76 -13.99 8.49 13.99
C ASP A 76 -15.09 7.76 13.20
N GLY A 77 -14.82 6.53 12.78
CA GLY A 77 -15.68 5.74 11.88
C GLY A 77 -15.13 5.63 10.45
N SER A 78 -14.09 6.40 10.11
CA SER A 78 -13.38 6.29 8.84
C SER A 78 -11.87 6.41 9.04
N GLY A 79 -11.12 5.47 8.46
CA GLY A 79 -9.66 5.42 8.57
C GLY A 79 -8.98 5.25 7.23
N VAL A 80 -7.69 5.59 7.19
CA VAL A 80 -6.83 5.38 6.03
C VAL A 80 -5.67 4.45 6.38
N GLY A 81 -5.43 3.48 5.52
CA GLY A 81 -4.24 2.65 5.53
C GLY A 81 -3.32 3.01 4.38
N CYS A 82 -2.00 2.93 4.60
CA CYS A 82 -0.97 3.33 3.66
C CYS A 82 0.04 2.20 3.48
N PHE A 83 0.35 1.86 2.24
CA PHE A 83 1.32 0.86 1.82
C PHE A 83 2.50 1.52 1.13
N TYR A 84 3.68 1.46 1.74
CA TYR A 84 4.86 2.21 1.30
C TYR A 84 5.78 1.43 0.37
N LEU A 85 6.30 2.13 -0.64
CA LEU A 85 7.27 1.65 -1.62
C LEU A 85 7.88 2.83 -2.39
N ASN A 86 8.95 2.57 -3.13
CA ASN A 86 9.55 3.55 -4.05
C ASN A 86 8.76 3.62 -5.36
N VAL A 87 8.54 4.84 -5.87
CA VAL A 87 7.74 5.12 -7.08
C VAL A 87 8.24 4.43 -8.36
N ASP A 88 9.53 4.14 -8.43
CA ASP A 88 10.17 3.49 -9.58
C ASP A 88 10.33 1.97 -9.40
N ASP A 89 9.93 1.41 -8.26
CA ASP A 89 9.95 -0.03 -8.00
C ASP A 89 8.68 -0.71 -8.55
N ILE A 90 8.74 -0.94 -9.86
CA ILE A 90 7.71 -1.59 -10.66
C ILE A 90 7.26 -2.93 -10.07
N VAL A 91 8.21 -3.72 -9.54
CA VAL A 91 7.93 -5.04 -8.97
C VAL A 91 7.19 -4.91 -7.65
N ALA A 92 7.59 -3.96 -6.80
CA ALA A 92 6.88 -3.67 -5.55
C ALA A 92 5.46 -3.16 -5.84
N HIS A 93 5.28 -2.29 -6.83
CA HIS A 93 3.94 -1.83 -7.22
C HIS A 93 3.04 -3.00 -7.67
N HIS A 94 3.54 -3.92 -8.50
CA HIS A 94 2.76 -5.09 -8.90
C HIS A 94 2.41 -5.97 -7.69
N ARG A 95 3.38 -6.24 -6.81
CA ARG A 95 3.18 -7.06 -5.62
C ARG A 95 2.13 -6.46 -4.67
N VAL A 96 2.20 -5.16 -4.39
CA VAL A 96 1.25 -4.50 -3.49
C VAL A 96 -0.13 -4.37 -4.12
N LEU A 97 -0.25 -4.07 -5.42
CA LEU A 97 -1.54 -3.99 -6.09
C LEU A 97 -2.21 -5.36 -6.19
N ALA A 98 -1.44 -6.44 -6.41
CA ALA A 98 -1.97 -7.79 -6.38
C ALA A 98 -2.52 -8.14 -5.00
N PHE A 99 -1.79 -7.76 -3.95
CA PHE A 99 -2.27 -7.90 -2.57
C PHE A 99 -3.55 -7.08 -2.32
N MET A 100 -3.61 -5.83 -2.78
CA MET A 100 -4.79 -4.97 -2.62
C MET A 100 -6.03 -5.53 -3.32
N LEU A 101 -5.88 -6.03 -4.55
CA LEU A 101 -6.97 -6.67 -5.30
C LEU A 101 -7.44 -7.95 -4.61
N ALA A 102 -6.52 -8.83 -4.22
CA ALA A 102 -6.84 -10.11 -3.58
C ALA A 102 -7.54 -9.95 -2.21
N ASN A 103 -7.29 -8.84 -1.51
CA ASN A 103 -7.91 -8.54 -0.22
C ASN A 103 -9.05 -7.50 -0.32
N GLY A 104 -9.51 -7.16 -1.54
CA GLY A 104 -10.66 -6.28 -1.74
C GLY A 104 -10.45 -4.83 -1.27
N LEU A 105 -9.22 -4.35 -1.24
CA LEU A 105 -8.85 -3.03 -0.71
C LEU A 105 -9.08 -1.89 -1.71
N ILE A 106 -9.27 -2.23 -2.99
CA ILE A 106 -9.59 -1.25 -4.03
C ILE A 106 -11.10 -1.22 -4.22
N ARG A 107 -11.69 -0.06 -3.92
CA ARG A 107 -13.14 0.13 -4.02
C ARG A 107 -13.60 -0.04 -5.48
N LYS A 108 -14.78 -0.65 -5.63
CA LYS A 108 -15.53 -0.70 -6.90
C LYS A 108 -16.58 0.40 -6.97
N LYS A 109 -16.82 0.91 -8.16
CA LYS A 109 -17.95 1.78 -8.52
C LYS A 109 -19.24 0.96 -8.57
N LYS A 110 -20.38 1.65 -8.67
CA LYS A 110 -21.71 1.00 -8.78
C LYS A 110 -21.83 0.05 -9.98
N ASN A 111 -21.13 0.33 -11.07
CA ASN A 111 -21.11 -0.51 -12.28
C ASN A 111 -20.08 -1.65 -12.22
N GLY A 112 -19.45 -1.89 -11.05
CA GLY A 112 -18.49 -2.98 -10.85
C GLY A 112 -17.04 -2.66 -11.21
N THR A 113 -16.76 -1.56 -11.91
CA THR A 113 -15.38 -1.19 -12.29
C THR A 113 -14.62 -0.59 -11.10
N LEU A 114 -13.31 -0.75 -11.09
CA LEU A 114 -12.43 -0.25 -10.02
C LEU A 114 -12.32 1.28 -10.06
N PHE A 115 -12.20 1.90 -8.88
CA PHE A 115 -11.74 3.29 -8.81
C PHE A 115 -10.27 3.37 -9.23
N ASN A 116 -9.94 4.34 -10.08
CA ASN A 116 -8.57 4.60 -10.49
C ASN A 116 -7.83 5.37 -9.39
N ILE A 117 -7.35 4.64 -8.38
CA ILE A 117 -6.60 5.22 -7.27
C ILE A 117 -5.23 5.69 -7.76
N GLY A 118 -4.70 6.73 -7.11
CA GLY A 118 -3.38 7.29 -7.39
C GLY A 118 -2.37 6.91 -6.31
N PHE A 119 -1.15 6.65 -6.73
CA PHE A 119 -0.01 6.57 -5.84
C PHE A 119 0.38 7.98 -5.39
N LYS A 120 0.61 8.19 -4.09
CA LYS A 120 0.92 9.51 -3.54
C LYS A 120 2.33 9.54 -2.96
N LEU A 121 3.22 10.31 -3.59
CA LEU A 121 4.56 10.54 -3.10
C LEU A 121 4.55 11.24 -1.74
N ASP A 122 5.54 10.95 -0.91
CA ASP A 122 5.72 11.64 0.37
C ASP A 122 6.11 13.11 0.15
N SER A 123 6.84 13.43 -0.91
CA SER A 123 7.12 14.82 -1.32
C SER A 123 5.85 15.64 -1.55
N GLN A 124 4.82 15.06 -2.19
CA GLN A 124 3.52 15.70 -2.40
C GLN A 124 2.76 15.88 -1.08
N THR A 125 2.85 14.90 -0.17
CA THR A 125 2.31 15.02 1.19
C THR A 125 2.98 16.18 1.95
N MET A 126 4.30 16.31 1.86
CA MET A 126 5.08 17.39 2.50
C MET A 126 4.81 18.76 1.87
N ALA A 127 4.56 18.81 0.56
CA ALA A 127 4.19 20.03 -0.16
C ALA A 127 2.72 20.47 0.07
N GLY A 128 1.93 19.67 0.80
CA GLY A 128 0.51 19.99 1.04
C GLY A 128 -0.40 19.77 -0.17
N GLU A 129 0.01 18.95 -1.13
CA GLU A 129 -0.77 18.68 -2.34
C GLU A 129 -1.92 17.72 -2.03
N TYR A 130 -3.13 18.26 -1.86
CA TYR A 130 -4.36 17.51 -1.62
C TYR A 130 -5.48 18.05 -2.54
N GLY A 131 -6.55 17.28 -2.72
CA GLY A 131 -7.71 17.71 -3.50
C GLY A 131 -7.34 18.01 -4.96
N SER A 132 -7.60 19.24 -5.42
CA SER A 132 -7.30 19.70 -6.79
C SER A 132 -5.80 19.78 -7.09
N GLU A 133 -4.98 20.01 -6.08
CA GLU A 133 -3.53 20.16 -6.24
C GLU A 133 -2.84 18.80 -6.35
N PHE A 134 -3.47 17.73 -5.86
CA PHE A 134 -2.94 16.40 -6.00
C PHE A 134 -3.09 15.87 -7.43
N LYS A 135 -1.96 15.60 -8.07
CA LYS A 135 -1.91 14.90 -9.36
C LYS A 135 -1.04 13.66 -9.22
N ALA A 136 -1.66 12.50 -9.38
CA ALA A 136 -0.95 11.23 -9.35
C ALA A 136 -0.22 11.00 -10.68
N GLU A 137 1.10 10.83 -10.62
CA GLU A 137 1.94 10.41 -11.75
C GLU A 137 1.78 8.92 -12.06
N VAL A 138 1.51 8.12 -11.02
CA VAL A 138 1.29 6.68 -11.11
C VAL A 138 -0.12 6.37 -10.61
N LYS A 139 -0.88 5.63 -11.39
CA LYS A 139 -2.29 5.30 -11.15
C LYS A 139 -2.56 3.82 -11.34
N LEU A 140 -3.68 3.34 -10.82
CA LEU A 140 -4.05 1.92 -10.93
C LEU A 140 -4.19 1.48 -12.40
N GLU A 141 -4.73 2.34 -13.26
CA GLU A 141 -4.92 2.03 -14.69
C GLU A 141 -3.62 1.77 -15.45
N ASP A 142 -2.49 2.23 -14.92
CA ASP A 142 -1.16 1.95 -15.46
C ASP A 142 -0.79 0.46 -15.33
N PHE A 143 -1.47 -0.28 -14.46
CA PHE A 143 -1.15 -1.66 -14.09
C PHE A 143 -2.26 -2.64 -14.38
N VAL A 144 -3.50 -2.19 -14.23
CA VAL A 144 -4.66 -3.05 -14.10
C VAL A 144 -5.76 -2.50 -14.99
N ASN A 145 -6.39 -3.37 -15.77
CA ASN A 145 -7.62 -3.03 -16.46
C ASN A 145 -8.71 -2.78 -15.40
N LEU A 146 -9.23 -1.57 -15.33
CA LEU A 146 -10.19 -1.17 -14.30
C LEU A 146 -11.54 -1.90 -14.39
N GLU A 147 -11.88 -2.47 -15.55
CA GLU A 147 -13.12 -3.23 -15.75
C GLU A 147 -12.99 -4.67 -15.26
N THR A 148 -11.88 -5.33 -15.60
CA THR A 148 -11.67 -6.75 -15.29
C THR A 148 -10.95 -6.98 -13.97
N GLY A 149 -10.14 -6.01 -13.53
CA GLY A 149 -9.23 -6.17 -12.39
C GLY A 149 -7.98 -6.99 -12.73
N GLU A 150 -7.78 -7.36 -13.99
CA GLU A 150 -6.61 -8.12 -14.45
C GLU A 150 -5.43 -7.19 -14.73
N PHE A 151 -4.22 -7.67 -14.44
CA PHE A 151 -2.99 -6.95 -14.77
C PHE A 151 -2.80 -6.82 -16.28
N CYS A 152 -2.41 -5.62 -16.71
CA CYS A 152 -2.04 -5.33 -18.08
C CYS A 152 -0.79 -6.14 -18.49
N SER A 153 -0.81 -6.72 -19.69
CA SER A 153 0.29 -7.56 -20.20
C SER A 153 1.57 -6.77 -20.53
N ARG A 154 1.52 -5.44 -20.53
CA ARG A 154 2.66 -4.53 -20.73
C ARG A 154 2.63 -3.41 -19.70
N TRP A 155 3.81 -3.11 -19.16
CA TRP A 155 4.00 -1.94 -18.31
C TRP A 155 4.02 -0.65 -19.15
N PRO A 156 3.57 0.51 -18.63
CA PRO A 156 3.62 1.84 -19.28
C PRO A 156 4.97 2.26 -19.86
N SER A 157 6.07 1.63 -19.43
CA SER A 157 7.46 1.86 -19.86
C SER A 157 7.87 1.00 -21.06
N GLY A 158 6.94 0.25 -21.66
CA GLY A 158 7.21 -0.66 -22.77
C GLY A 158 7.91 -1.96 -22.38
N ARG A 159 8.10 -2.23 -21.09
CA ARG A 159 8.69 -3.48 -20.59
C ARG A 159 7.63 -4.59 -20.48
N THR A 160 7.90 -5.73 -21.12
CA THR A 160 7.10 -6.95 -21.02
C THR A 160 7.43 -7.70 -19.73
N MET A 161 6.42 -8.31 -19.09
CA MET A 161 6.68 -9.28 -18.02
C MET A 161 7.54 -10.42 -18.57
N ALA A 162 8.71 -10.64 -17.98
CA ALA A 162 9.29 -11.97 -18.01
C ALA A 162 8.32 -12.86 -17.23
N SER A 163 7.82 -13.93 -17.86
CA SER A 163 6.93 -14.90 -17.25
C SER A 163 7.52 -15.37 -15.92
N VAL A 164 6.90 -15.02 -14.80
CA VAL A 164 7.15 -15.73 -13.55
C VAL A 164 6.42 -17.06 -13.73
N ALA A 165 7.16 -18.07 -14.19
CA ALA A 165 6.65 -19.42 -14.35
C ALA A 165 6.13 -19.89 -12.98
N SER A 166 4.86 -20.29 -12.95
CA SER A 166 4.29 -21.02 -11.83
C SER A 166 5.06 -22.33 -11.70
N THR A 167 5.95 -22.43 -10.72
CA THR A 167 6.42 -23.73 -10.24
C THR A 167 5.31 -24.35 -9.41
N THR A 168 4.69 -25.38 -9.99
CA THR A 168 3.96 -26.48 -9.35
C THR A 168 4.70 -27.05 -8.15
#